data_AF-A0A3D1QEX4-F1
#
_entry.id   AF-A0A3D1QEX4-F1
#
_cell.length_a   1.000
_cell.length_b   1.000
_cell.length_c   1.000
_cell.angle_alpha   90.00
_cell.angle_beta   90.00
_cell.angle_gamma   90.00
#
_symmetry.space_group_name_H-M   'P 1'
#
loop_
_entity.id
_entity.type
_entity.pdbx_description
1 polymer ?
#
loop_
_entity_poly.entity_id
_entity_poly.type
_entity_poly.pdbx_seq_one_letter_code
_entity_poly.pdbx_strand_id
1 'polypeptide(L)'
;MEDKKMVGDLPEGLYVTDLMGLHTANPVSGDFSLGAAGILIQKGQLTHPVRGLVIAGNMIEMLQNIDAVGTEVRFFGSRGAPGLRVASLSVAGS
;
A
#
# COMPACT_ATOMS: atom_id res chain seq x y z
N MET A 1 -14.76 9.90 -1.62
CA MET A 1 -14.83 9.12 -0.36
C MET A 1 -15.34 7.71 -0.68
N GLU A 2 -14.68 7.01 -1.61
CA GLU A 2 -15.07 5.66 -2.07
C GLU A 2 -14.06 4.56 -1.69
N ASP A 3 -12.81 4.92 -1.33
CA ASP A 3 -11.81 4.03 -0.70
C ASP A 3 -12.34 3.28 0.54
N LYS A 4 -13.42 3.80 1.15
CA LYS A 4 -14.07 3.20 2.31
C LYS A 4 -14.66 1.81 2.02
N LYS A 5 -15.04 1.51 0.77
CA LYS A 5 -15.48 0.15 0.38
C LYS A 5 -14.34 -0.86 0.45
N MET A 6 -13.15 -0.44 0.03
CA MET A 6 -11.98 -1.32 0.06
C MET A 6 -11.55 -1.57 1.49
N VAL A 7 -11.42 -0.51 2.27
CA VAL A 7 -11.06 -0.61 3.70
C VAL A 7 -12.11 -1.40 4.48
N GLY A 8 -13.41 -1.14 4.23
CA GLY A 8 -14.52 -1.77 4.95
C GLY A 8 -14.68 -3.27 4.73
N ASP A 9 -14.19 -3.78 3.60
CA ASP A 9 -14.24 -5.20 3.23
C ASP A 9 -13.04 -5.99 3.80
N LEU A 10 -11.97 -5.31 4.26
CA LEU A 10 -10.85 -5.98 4.91
C LEU A 10 -11.09 -6.23 6.41
N PRO A 11 -10.98 -7.49 6.89
CA PRO A 11 -11.02 -7.79 8.32
C PRO A 11 -9.78 -7.26 9.05
N GLU A 12 -8.61 -7.28 8.43
CA GLU A 12 -7.38 -6.68 8.93
C GLU A 12 -6.49 -6.25 7.75
N GLY A 13 -5.75 -5.15 7.89
CA GLY A 13 -4.85 -4.68 6.85
C GLY A 13 -4.08 -3.42 7.23
N LEU A 14 -3.31 -2.91 6.29
CA LEU A 14 -2.53 -1.68 6.46
C LEU A 14 -2.87 -0.68 5.35
N TYR A 15 -3.39 0.47 5.73
CA TYR A 15 -3.59 1.59 4.81
C TYR A 15 -2.31 2.41 4.73
N VAL A 16 -1.52 2.21 3.67
CA VAL A 16 -0.27 2.94 3.47
C VAL A 16 -0.55 4.35 2.98
N THR A 17 -0.12 5.36 3.75
CA THR A 17 -0.29 6.77 3.40
C THR A 17 0.98 7.41 2.87
N ASP A 18 2.14 6.90 3.27
CA ASP A 18 3.44 7.46 2.95
C ASP A 18 4.46 6.35 2.71
N LEU A 19 5.31 6.54 1.71
CA LEU A 19 6.39 5.64 1.33
C LEU A 19 7.69 6.42 1.24
N MET A 20 8.71 5.90 1.91
CA MET A 20 10.06 6.47 1.97
C MET A 20 11.06 5.48 1.39
N GLY A 21 12.09 6.00 0.73
CA GLY A 21 13.17 5.15 0.21
C GLY A 21 12.94 4.62 -1.21
N LEU A 22 12.03 5.19 -2.00
CA LEU A 22 11.79 4.75 -3.40
C LEU A 22 13.05 4.69 -4.28
N HIS A 23 14.13 5.37 -3.89
CA HIS A 23 15.45 5.29 -4.54
C HIS A 23 16.18 3.95 -4.34
N THR A 24 15.77 3.12 -3.40
CA THR A 24 16.37 1.79 -3.13
C THR A 24 15.74 0.67 -3.95
N ALA A 25 14.62 0.94 -4.63
CA ALA A 25 13.96 -0.05 -5.48
C ALA A 25 14.85 -0.38 -6.67
N ASN A 26 15.10 -1.67 -6.89
CA ASN A 26 15.89 -2.17 -8.01
C ASN A 26 14.99 -2.28 -9.25
N PRO A 27 15.17 -1.45 -10.29
CA PRO A 27 14.33 -1.49 -11.48
C PRO A 27 14.59 -2.69 -12.39
N VAL A 28 15.72 -3.39 -12.21
CA VAL A 28 16.08 -4.56 -13.03
C VAL A 28 15.36 -5.80 -12.51
N SER A 29 15.51 -6.10 -11.22
CA SER A 29 14.89 -7.27 -10.60
C SER A 29 13.46 -7.02 -10.13
N GLY A 30 13.06 -5.76 -9.93
CA GLY A 30 11.77 -5.37 -9.36
C GLY A 30 11.70 -5.47 -7.83
N ASP A 31 12.78 -5.87 -7.16
CA ASP A 31 12.86 -5.96 -5.71
C ASP A 31 12.92 -4.56 -5.08
N PHE A 32 12.10 -4.34 -4.05
CA PHE A 32 12.06 -3.09 -3.31
C PHE A 32 12.02 -3.34 -1.81
N SER A 33 12.62 -2.43 -1.05
CA SER A 33 12.55 -2.39 0.40
C SER A 33 12.43 -0.93 0.84
N LEU A 34 11.22 -0.55 1.22
CA LEU A 34 10.80 0.83 1.40
C LEU A 34 10.29 1.03 2.81
N GLY A 35 10.67 2.15 3.43
CA GLY A 35 10.01 2.60 4.65
C GLY A 35 8.56 2.98 4.32
N ALA A 36 7.63 2.66 5.20
CA ALA A 36 6.22 2.99 5.06
C ALA A 36 5.65 3.53 6.37
N ALA A 37 4.68 4.42 6.22
CA ALA A 37 3.81 4.87 7.28
C ALA A 37 2.37 4.80 6.81
N GLY A 38 1.47 4.49 7.74
CA GLY A 38 0.09 4.22 7.41
C GLY A 38 -0.81 4.16 8.62
N ILE A 39 -1.98 3.57 8.42
CA ILE A 39 -3.00 3.40 9.45
C ILE A 39 -3.44 1.94 9.42
N LEU A 40 -3.46 1.30 10.59
CA LEU A 40 -3.94 -0.07 10.72
C LEU A 40 -5.45 -0.12 10.43
N ILE A 41 -5.88 -1.11 9.67
CA ILE A 41 -7.28 -1.42 9.41
C ILE A 41 -7.64 -2.64 10.27
N GLN A 42 -8.66 -2.53 11.10
CA GLN A 42 -9.22 -3.66 11.86
C GLN A 42 -10.74 -3.64 11.76
N LYS A 43 -11.34 -4.80 11.45
CA LYS A 43 -12.79 -4.98 11.27
C LYS A 43 -13.41 -3.94 10.32
N GLY A 44 -12.72 -3.64 9.22
CA GLY A 44 -13.17 -2.66 8.23
C GLY A 44 -13.05 -1.20 8.66
N GLN A 45 -12.31 -0.90 9.74
CA GLN A 45 -12.15 0.46 10.26
C GLN A 45 -10.67 0.82 10.45
N LEU A 46 -10.34 2.08 10.13
CA LEU A 46 -9.03 2.66 10.41
C LEU A 46 -8.90 2.88 11.92
N THR A 47 -7.96 2.20 12.58
CA THR A 47 -7.82 2.22 14.03
C THR A 47 -6.68 3.13 14.48
N HIS A 48 -5.43 2.72 14.29
CA HIS A 48 -4.26 3.41 14.83
C HIS A 48 -3.22 3.72 13.75
N PRO A 49 -2.64 4.94 13.76
CA PRO A 49 -1.53 5.26 12.88
C PRO A 49 -0.29 4.47 13.29
N VAL A 50 0.37 3.88 12.30
CA VAL A 50 1.60 3.10 12.45
C VAL A 50 2.69 3.72 11.58
N ARG A 51 3.90 3.79 12.11
CA ARG A 51 5.06 4.43 11.46
C ARG A 51 6.29 3.55 11.64
N GLY A 52 7.29 3.73 10.79
CA GLY A 52 8.52 2.95 10.86
C GLY A 52 8.36 1.50 10.38
N LEU A 53 7.35 1.24 9.56
CA LEU A 53 7.20 -0.03 8.88
C LEU A 53 8.17 -0.08 7.71
N VAL A 54 8.58 -1.27 7.32
CA VAL A 54 9.38 -1.54 6.14
C VAL A 54 8.60 -2.53 5.29
N ILE A 55 8.27 -2.11 4.08
CA ILE A 55 7.62 -2.96 3.10
C ILE A 55 8.68 -3.47 2.15
N ALA A 56 8.85 -4.79 2.11
CA ALA A 56 9.78 -5.44 1.19
C ALA A 56 9.03 -6.40 0.27
N GLY A 57 9.47 -6.50 -0.97
CA GLY A 57 8.87 -7.42 -1.93
C GLY A 57 9.26 -7.12 -3.37
N ASN A 58 8.58 -7.79 -4.29
CA ASN A 58 8.79 -7.57 -5.72
C ASN A 58 7.62 -6.77 -6.32
N MET A 59 7.93 -5.74 -7.11
CA MET A 59 6.94 -4.88 -7.75
C MET A 59 6.07 -5.65 -8.74
N ILE A 60 6.65 -6.61 -9.47
CA ILE A 60 5.91 -7.43 -10.42
C ILE A 60 4.88 -8.29 -9.69
N GLU A 61 5.32 -8.95 -8.60
CA GLU A 61 4.41 -9.76 -7.78
C GLU A 61 3.34 -8.90 -7.09
N MET A 62 3.71 -7.72 -6.57
CA MET A 62 2.74 -6.80 -5.97
C MET A 62 1.65 -6.42 -6.97
N LEU A 63 2.03 -6.08 -8.21
CA LEU A 63 1.09 -5.75 -9.27
C LEU A 63 0.20 -6.94 -9.67
N GLN A 64 0.73 -8.16 -9.65
CA GLN A 64 -0.04 -9.38 -9.91
C GLN A 64 -1.01 -9.74 -8.77
N ASN A 65 -0.69 -9.33 -7.53
CA ASN A 65 -1.52 -9.56 -6.35
C ASN A 65 -2.53 -8.43 -6.08
N ILE A 66 -2.73 -7.52 -7.03
CA ILE A 66 -3.79 -6.50 -6.93
C ILE A 66 -5.15 -7.19 -7.10
N ASP A 67 -5.95 -7.14 -6.04
CA ASP A 67 -7.28 -7.74 -6.02
C ASP A 67 -8.39 -6.70 -6.24
N ALA A 68 -8.15 -5.43 -5.89
CA ALA A 68 -9.09 -4.37 -6.15
C ALA A 68 -8.41 -3.06 -6.54
N VAL A 69 -9.06 -2.29 -7.42
CA VAL A 69 -8.61 -0.98 -7.91
C VAL A 69 -9.65 0.08 -7.56
N GLY A 70 -9.20 1.16 -6.92
CA GLY A 70 -10.01 2.29 -6.50
C GLY A 70 -10.56 3.05 -7.70
N THR A 71 -11.73 3.64 -7.53
CA THR A 71 -12.37 4.51 -8.54
C THR A 71 -11.81 5.93 -8.49
N GLU A 72 -11.28 6.37 -7.36
CA GLU A 72 -10.63 7.68 -7.19
C GLU A 72 -9.19 7.64 -7.69
N VAL A 73 -8.91 8.37 -8.78
CA VAL A 73 -7.56 8.59 -9.29
C VAL A 73 -6.99 9.86 -8.66
N ARG A 74 -5.88 9.72 -7.92
CA ARG A 74 -5.13 10.87 -7.41
C ARG A 74 -4.06 11.28 -8.42
N PHE A 75 -4.07 12.56 -8.78
CA PHE A 75 -3.08 13.13 -9.70
C PHE A 75 -1.90 13.72 -8.93
N PHE A 76 -0.70 13.27 -9.30
CA PHE A 76 0.58 13.87 -8.92
C PHE A 76 1.21 14.48 -10.17
N GLY A 77 0.97 15.77 -10.39
CA GLY A 77 1.37 16.45 -11.62
C GLY A 77 0.66 15.87 -12.85
N SER A 78 1.42 15.33 -13.79
CA SER A 78 0.90 14.70 -15.02
C SER A 78 0.57 13.21 -14.88
N ARG A 79 0.77 12.60 -13.71
CA ARG A 79 0.56 11.17 -13.47
C ARG A 79 -0.62 10.95 -12.53
N GLY A 80 -1.62 10.21 -12.97
CA GLY A 80 -2.74 9.77 -12.12
C GLY A 80 -2.54 8.33 -11.66
N ALA A 81 -2.75 8.06 -10.38
CA ALA A 81 -2.79 6.71 -9.84
C ALA A 81 -4.01 6.52 -8.93
N PRO A 82 -4.82 5.46 -9.13
CA PRO A 82 -5.85 5.11 -8.18
C PRO A 82 -5.28 4.46 -6.92
N GLY A 83 -6.10 4.39 -5.87
CA GLY A 83 -5.82 3.49 -4.74
C GLY A 83 -5.80 2.03 -5.21
N LEU A 84 -4.87 1.22 -4.72
CA LEU A 84 -4.75 -0.20 -5.08
C LEU A 84 -4.83 -1.04 -3.81
N ARG A 85 -5.67 -2.09 -3.84
CA ARG A 85 -5.71 -3.14 -2.82
C ARG A 85 -4.84 -4.30 -3.27
N VAL A 86 -3.75 -4.51 -2.55
CA VAL A 86 -2.88 -5.67 -2.73
C VAL A 86 -3.29 -6.73 -1.71
N ALA A 87 -3.53 -7.96 -2.17
CA ALA A 87 -3.98 -9.05 -1.31
C ALA A 87 -2.94 -9.44 -0.25
N SER A 88 -1.66 -9.40 -0.61
CA SER A 88 -0.55 -9.76 0.28
C SER A 88 0.70 -8.96 -0.04
N LEU A 89 1.40 -8.53 1.00
CA LEU A 89 2.68 -7.85 0.90
C LEU A 89 3.48 -8.11 2.18
N SER A 90 4.78 -8.32 2.06
CA SER A 90 5.63 -8.53 3.22
C SER A 90 5.91 -7.20 3.90
N VAL A 91 5.43 -7.05 5.13
CA VAL A 91 5.66 -5.88 5.97
C VAL A 91 6.46 -6.33 7.19
N ALA A 92 7.62 -5.72 7.40
CA ALA A 92 8.44 -5.85 8.57
C ALA A 92 8.34 -4.57 9.41
N GLY A 93 8.08 -4.70 10.70
CA GLY A 93 7.91 -3.56 11.61
C GLY A 93 8.08 -4.00 13.05
N SER A 94 8.43 -3.07 13.93
CA SER A 94 8.63 -3.29 15.36
C SER A 94 7.67 -2.44 16.18
#